data_AF-A0AAU9I5J2-F1
#
_entry.id   AF-A0AAU9I5J2-F1
#
_cell.length_a   1.000
_cell.length_b   1.000
_cell.length_c   1.000
_cell.angle_alpha   90.00
_cell.angle_beta   90.00
_cell.angle_gamma   90.00
#
_symmetry.space_group_name_H-M   'P 1'
#
loop_
_entity.id
_entity.type
_entity.pdbx_description
1 polymer ?
#
loop_
_entity_poly.entity_id
_entity_poly.type
_entity_poly.pdbx_seq_one_letter_code
_entity_poly.pdbx_strand_id
1 'polypeptide(L)'
;MDFVVPHDHPCLPGHFPGRPVVPGVVVLDHVLQAVEAAYGPRAAARLPQVKFVQPLLPGQMASVMLDGAGPRWRFRVQRADELLVSGELVAEAAQ
;
A
#
# COMPACT_ATOMS: atom_id res chain seq x y z
N MET A 1 -5.86 8.18 -1.00
CA MET A 1 -4.95 8.33 -2.15
C MET A 1 -5.18 7.15 -3.07
N ASP A 2 -5.38 7.40 -4.35
CA ASP A 2 -5.66 6.34 -5.33
C ASP A 2 -4.40 6.01 -6.14
N PHE A 3 -4.25 4.75 -6.55
CA PHE A 3 -3.14 4.30 -7.39
C PHE A 3 -3.55 3.12 -8.29
N VAL A 4 -2.79 2.94 -9.37
CA VAL A 4 -2.88 1.80 -10.29
C VAL A 4 -1.47 1.31 -10.58
N VAL A 5 -1.26 0.00 -10.51
CA VAL A 5 -0.04 -0.63 -11.02
C VAL A 5 -0.32 -1.08 -12.46
N PRO A 6 0.28 -0.47 -13.49
CA PRO A 6 -0.04 -0.79 -14.88
C PRO A 6 0.45 -2.19 -15.28
N HIS A 7 -0.10 -2.73 -16.38
CA HIS A 7 0.19 -4.10 -16.84
C HIS A 7 1.65 -4.33 -17.25
N ASP A 8 2.37 -3.27 -17.57
CA ASP A 8 3.78 -3.25 -17.97
C ASP A 8 4.72 -2.89 -16.81
N HIS A 9 4.21 -2.81 -15.57
CA HIS A 9 5.02 -2.46 -14.42
C HIS A 9 6.15 -3.50 -14.18
N PRO A 10 7.40 -3.06 -13.96
CA PRO A 10 8.57 -3.95 -13.87
C PRO A 10 8.55 -4.90 -12.68
N CYS A 11 7.64 -4.71 -11.71
CA CYS A 11 7.45 -5.64 -10.60
C CYS A 11 6.68 -6.92 -10.97
N LEU A 12 6.07 -6.97 -12.16
CA LEU A 12 5.15 -8.05 -12.57
C LEU A 12 5.84 -9.24 -13.22
N PRO A 13 6.89 -9.09 -14.07
CA PRO A 13 7.65 -10.24 -14.56
C PRO A 13 8.14 -11.11 -13.39
N GLY A 14 7.73 -12.39 -13.38
CA GLY A 14 8.04 -13.33 -12.30
C GLY A 14 7.07 -13.31 -11.11
N HIS A 15 6.09 -12.40 -11.06
CA HIS A 15 5.12 -12.30 -9.96
C HIS A 15 3.66 -12.23 -10.46
N PHE A 16 3.06 -13.34 -10.92
CA PHE A 16 3.65 -14.66 -11.17
C PHE A 16 3.52 -14.97 -12.68
N PRO A 17 4.41 -15.79 -13.27
CA PRO A 17 4.32 -16.14 -14.69
C PRO A 17 2.92 -16.66 -15.06
N GLY A 18 2.29 -16.05 -16.08
CA GLY A 18 0.94 -16.39 -16.55
C GLY A 18 -0.23 -15.94 -15.67
N ARG A 19 0.00 -15.51 -14.43
CA ARG A 19 -1.02 -15.03 -13.48
C ARG A 19 -0.45 -13.89 -12.64
N PRO A 20 -0.29 -12.69 -13.22
CA PRO A 20 0.34 -11.58 -12.52
C PRO A 20 -0.52 -11.09 -11.35
N VAL A 21 0.15 -10.80 -10.24
CA VAL A 21 -0.43 -10.21 -9.03
C VAL A 21 0.49 -9.09 -8.60
N VAL A 22 -0.04 -7.97 -8.12
CA VAL A 22 0.82 -6.90 -7.59
C VAL A 22 1.50 -7.39 -6.30
N PRO A 23 2.84 -7.30 -6.18
CA PRO A 23 3.52 -7.68 -4.95
C PRO A 23 3.05 -6.87 -3.75
N GLY A 24 2.89 -7.53 -2.60
CA GLY A 24 2.39 -6.87 -1.39
C GLY A 24 3.25 -5.68 -0.96
N VAL A 25 4.56 -5.74 -1.18
CA VAL A 25 5.49 -4.63 -0.87
C VAL A 25 5.24 -3.39 -1.74
N VAL A 26 4.79 -3.54 -2.99
CA VAL A 26 4.43 -2.41 -3.86
C VAL A 26 3.15 -1.74 -3.36
N VAL A 27 2.19 -2.52 -2.88
CA VAL A 27 0.99 -1.98 -2.22
C VAL A 27 1.36 -1.20 -0.95
N LEU A 28 2.28 -1.74 -0.13
CA LEU A 28 2.72 -1.10 1.10
C LEU A 28 3.56 0.16 0.85
N ASP A 29 4.30 0.22 -0.26
CA ASP A 29 5.00 1.43 -0.69
C ASP A 29 4.01 2.57 -0.95
N HIS A 30 2.89 2.30 -1.64
CA HIS A 30 1.82 3.28 -1.81
C HIS A 30 1.15 3.68 -0.48
N VAL A 31 1.11 2.80 0.53
CA VAL A 31 0.64 3.18 1.87
C VAL A 31 1.60 4.19 2.51
N LEU A 32 2.92 3.97 2.41
CA LEU A 32 3.92 4.90 2.90
C LEU A 32 3.84 6.24 2.16
N GLN A 33 3.76 6.21 0.82
CA GLN A 33 3.57 7.42 0.01
C GLN A 33 2.30 8.19 0.40
N ALA A 34 1.21 7.51 0.72
CA ALA A 34 -0.02 8.17 1.17
C ALA A 34 0.15 8.84 2.54
N VAL A 35 0.91 8.23 3.45
CA VAL A 35 1.25 8.83 4.75
C VAL A 35 2.14 10.06 4.51
N GLU A 36 3.15 9.95 3.66
CA GLU A 36 4.06 11.07 3.36
C GLU A 36 3.36 12.24 2.66
N ALA A 37 2.45 11.96 1.73
CA ALA A 37 1.65 12.97 1.06
C ALA A 37 0.73 13.73 2.03
N ALA A 38 0.21 13.06 3.06
CA ALA A 38 -0.70 13.66 4.04
C ALA A 38 0.01 14.34 5.21
N TYR A 39 1.17 13.83 5.65
CA TYR A 39 1.81 14.23 6.90
C TYR A 39 3.26 14.70 6.74
N GLY A 40 3.77 14.74 5.51
CA GLY A 40 5.15 15.10 5.16
C GLY A 40 6.13 13.90 5.20
N PRO A 41 7.40 14.09 4.82
CA PRO A 41 8.39 13.02 4.73
C PRO A 41 8.53 12.21 6.03
N ARG A 42 8.61 10.88 5.93
CA ARG A 42 8.74 9.98 7.09
C ARG A 42 10.14 9.38 7.15
N ALA A 43 10.62 9.10 8.36
CA ALA A 43 11.84 8.33 8.59
C ALA A 43 11.56 6.82 8.45
N ALA A 44 12.34 5.98 9.15
CA ALA A 44 12.17 4.53 9.12
C ALA A 44 10.74 4.09 9.50
N ALA A 45 10.02 3.52 8.53
CA ALA A 45 8.69 2.97 8.73
C ALA A 45 8.77 1.53 9.27
N ARG A 46 7.89 1.22 10.21
CA ARG A 46 7.63 -0.13 10.73
C ARG A 46 6.18 -0.50 10.45
N LEU A 47 5.97 -1.76 10.13
CA LEU A 47 4.66 -2.33 9.85
C LEU A 47 4.38 -3.42 10.89
N PRO A 48 3.99 -3.06 12.13
CA PRO A 48 3.80 -4.04 13.21
C PRO A 48 2.72 -5.06 12.90
N GLN A 49 1.77 -4.72 12.01
CA GLN A 49 0.75 -5.64 11.54
C GLN A 49 0.39 -5.33 10.10
N VAL A 50 0.35 -6.37 9.27
CA VAL A 50 -0.20 -6.33 7.91
C VAL A 50 -0.99 -7.59 7.66
N LYS A 51 -2.18 -7.44 7.06
CA LYS A 51 -3.01 -8.54 6.59
C LYS A 51 -3.36 -8.32 5.12
N PHE A 52 -2.93 -9.24 4.27
CA PHE A 52 -3.35 -9.33 2.87
C PHE A 52 -4.59 -10.23 2.80
N VAL A 53 -5.72 -9.65 2.42
CA VAL A 53 -7.03 -10.31 2.38
C VAL A 53 -7.33 -10.80 0.97
N GLN A 54 -7.04 -9.98 -0.04
CA GLN A 54 -7.26 -10.30 -1.45
C GLN A 54 -6.10 -9.75 -2.31
N PRO A 55 -5.80 -10.40 -3.45
CA PRO A 55 -4.80 -9.89 -4.38
C PRO A 55 -5.28 -8.63 -5.09
N LEU A 56 -4.35 -7.71 -5.34
CA LEU A 56 -4.50 -6.66 -6.33
C LEU A 56 -3.95 -7.16 -7.66
N LEU A 57 -4.72 -7.06 -8.74
CA LEU A 57 -4.26 -7.42 -10.08
C LEU A 57 -3.76 -6.17 -10.83
N PRO A 58 -2.89 -6.33 -11.84
CA PRO A 58 -2.47 -5.21 -12.68
C PRO A 58 -3.65 -4.48 -13.32
N GLY A 59 -3.54 -3.17 -13.48
CA GLY A 59 -4.57 -2.31 -14.06
C GLY A 59 -5.78 -2.04 -13.17
N GLN A 60 -5.89 -2.68 -12.00
CA GLN A 60 -6.95 -2.39 -11.05
C GLN A 60 -6.66 -1.12 -10.24
N MET A 61 -7.69 -0.29 -10.07
CA MET A 61 -7.65 0.86 -9.18
C MET A 61 -7.72 0.42 -7.72
N ALA A 62 -6.81 0.96 -6.91
CA ALA A 62 -6.79 0.77 -5.46
C ALA A 62 -6.76 2.12 -4.74
N SER A 63 -7.43 2.18 -3.60
CA SER A 63 -7.52 3.38 -2.76
C SER A 63 -6.95 3.11 -1.38
N VAL A 64 -5.98 3.92 -0.97
CA VAL A 64 -5.41 3.96 0.38
C VAL A 64 -6.23 4.92 1.25
N MET A 65 -6.72 4.42 2.38
CA MET A 65 -7.32 5.20 3.45
C MET A 65 -6.46 5.08 4.71
N LEU A 66 -6.29 6.19 5.39
CA LEU A 66 -5.52 6.31 6.63
C LEU A 66 -6.44 6.80 7.74
N ASP A 67 -6.25 6.24 8.93
CA ASP A 67 -6.91 6.67 10.17
C ASP A 67 -5.86 6.79 11.28
N GLY A 68 -6.02 7.81 12.12
CA GLY A 68 -5.05 8.17 13.17
C GLY A 68 -4.11 9.32 12.78
N ALA A 69 -3.08 9.50 13.60
CA ALA A 69 -2.12 10.59 13.49
C ALA A 69 -0.72 10.10 13.89
N GLY A 70 0.31 10.86 13.51
CA GLY A 70 1.69 10.48 13.76
C GLY A 70 1.99 10.19 15.24
N PRO A 71 2.84 9.19 15.53
CA PRO A 71 3.62 8.39 14.58
C PRO A 71 2.91 7.11 14.10
N ARG A 72 1.62 6.88 14.39
CA ARG A 72 0.93 5.61 14.10
C ARG A 72 -0.37 5.80 13.33
N TRP A 73 -0.49 5.09 12.21
CA TRP A 73 -1.69 5.09 11.38
C TRP A 73 -2.21 3.67 11.19
N ARG A 74 -3.52 3.51 11.29
CA ARG A 74 -4.23 2.37 10.72
C ARG A 74 -4.46 2.65 9.25
N PHE A 75 -4.19 1.66 8.39
CA PHE A 75 -4.42 1.79 6.96
C PHE A 75 -5.33 0.69 6.43
N ARG A 76 -6.08 1.05 5.40
CA ARG A 76 -6.83 0.12 4.55
C ARG A 76 -6.52 0.43 3.09
N VAL A 77 -6.34 -0.61 2.30
CA VAL A 77 -6.26 -0.54 0.83
C VAL A 77 -7.44 -1.34 0.28
N GLN A 78 -8.24 -0.70 -0.57
CA GLN A 78 -9.45 -1.30 -1.14
C GLN A 78 -9.50 -1.12 -2.66
N ARG A 79 -10.18 -2.04 -3.34
CA ARG A 79 -10.63 -1.89 -4.73
C ARG A 79 -12.14 -1.76 -4.71
N ALA A 80 -12.68 -0.63 -5.16
CA ALA A 80 -14.07 -0.28 -4.90
C ALA A 80 -14.36 -0.44 -3.39
N ASP A 81 -15.27 -1.34 -3.00
CA ASP A 81 -15.61 -1.61 -1.59
C ASP A 81 -14.96 -2.88 -1.02
N GLU A 82 -14.11 -3.55 -1.80
CA GLU A 82 -13.47 -4.79 -1.40
C GLU A 82 -12.12 -4.52 -0.72
N LEU A 83 -12.00 -4.96 0.54
CA LEU A 83 -10.76 -4.86 1.28
C LEU A 83 -9.69 -5.77 0.67
N LEU A 84 -8.57 -5.18 0.27
CA LEU A 84 -7.40 -5.88 -0.26
C LEU A 84 -6.36 -6.11 0.84
N VAL A 85 -5.97 -5.03 1.53
CA VAL A 85 -4.93 -5.04 2.56
C VAL A 85 -5.34 -4.13 3.71
N SER A 86 -5.04 -4.54 4.94
CA SER A 86 -5.20 -3.70 6.13
C SER A 86 -4.02 -3.86 7.06
N GLY A 87 -3.72 -2.85 7.85
CA GLY A 87 -2.67 -2.96 8.85
C GLY A 87 -2.43 -1.68 9.62
N GLU A 88 -1.26 -1.66 10.26
CA GLU A 88 -0.75 -0.50 10.97
C GLU A 88 0.62 -0.12 10.42
N LEU A 89 0.84 1.18 10.25
CA LEU A 89 2.13 1.78 9.90
C LEU A 89 2.56 2.68 11.05
N VAL A 90 3.79 2.52 11.50
CA VAL A 90 4.43 3.38 12.48
C VAL A 90 5.64 4.04 11.85
N ALA A 91 5.68 5.37 11.79
CA ALA A 91 6.81 6.10 11.23
C ALA A 91 6.94 7.47 11.89
N GLU A 92 8.18 7.82 12.26
CA GLU A 92 8.52 9.13 12.77
C GLU A 92 8.64 10.15 11.63
N ALA A 93 8.56 11.44 11.95
CA ALA A 93 8.91 12.49 10.99
C ALA A 93 10.39 12.36 10.59
N ALA A 94 10.69 12.61 9.31
CA ALA A 94 12.08 12.80 8.90
C ALA A 94 12.64 14.09 9.56
N GLN A 95 13.90 14.03 10.00
CA GLN A 95 14.63 15.21 10.51
C GLN A 95 15.03 16.14 9.37
#